data_AF-A0A933JZE4-F1
#
_entry.id   AF-A0A933JZE4-F1
#
_cell.length_a   1.000
_cell.length_b   1.000
_cell.length_c   1.000
_cell.angle_alpha   90.00
_cell.angle_beta   90.00
_cell.angle_gamma   90.00
#
_symmetry.space_group_name_H-M   'P 1'
#
loop_
_entity.id
_entity.type
_entity.pdbx_description
1 polymer ?
#
loop_
_entity_poly.entity_id
_entity_poly.type
_entity_poly.pdbx_seq_one_letter_code
_entity_poly.pdbx_strand_id
1 'polypeptide(L)'
;MISRFKPGQFVGALLGCAHECGHSSFNRGMDAMFAWAKPSISYALHESQSRLWENMVGRSRPFWNFFYPELQKVFHDFTVSFDDFYRAINTVKRSLIRVDADEVTYNLHIMVRFELELALLGGELLVKDLPEAWNEKMLEYLGVAPEKDADGVLQDVHWSGGALAYFPTYALGNFYAAQIFAAAKDQIADLEEEISVGNLCPLLDWLREKVHNHGFLKDTPDLILKITGEEPSAKAWLDYIRQKYSEIYKL
;
A
#
# COMPACT_ATOMS: atom_id res chain seq x y z
N MET A 1 12.63 11.41 -2.55
CA MET A 1 12.50 9.96 -2.77
C MET A 1 13.81 9.29 -2.41
N ILE A 2 13.76 8.32 -1.49
CA ILE A 2 14.88 7.46 -1.11
C ILE A 2 14.36 6.02 -1.11
N SER A 3 15.18 5.06 -1.49
CA SER A 3 14.86 3.64 -1.35
C SER A 3 16.08 2.90 -0.80
N ARG A 4 15.86 1.71 -0.23
CA ARG A 4 16.89 0.91 0.41
C ARG A 4 17.13 -0.37 -0.38
N PHE A 5 18.32 -0.48 -0.97
CA PHE A 5 18.76 -1.69 -1.64
C PHE A 5 19.49 -2.61 -0.65
N LYS A 6 19.03 -3.85 -0.56
CA LYS A 6 19.70 -4.92 0.19
C LYS A 6 20.08 -6.04 -0.79
N PRO A 7 21.28 -6.65 -0.67
CA PRO A 7 21.61 -7.84 -1.45
C PRO A 7 20.53 -8.92 -1.33
N GLY A 8 20.11 -9.49 -2.46
CA GLY A 8 19.07 -10.52 -2.51
C GLY A 8 17.61 -10.02 -2.42
N GLN A 9 17.36 -8.72 -2.33
CA GLN A 9 16.01 -8.14 -2.22
C GLN A 9 15.70 -7.09 -3.29
N PHE A 10 16.16 -7.33 -4.53
CA PHE A 10 16.02 -6.36 -5.63
C PHE A 10 14.57 -5.93 -5.89
N VAL A 11 13.65 -6.89 -6.00
CA VAL A 11 12.24 -6.57 -6.27
C VAL A 11 11.63 -5.74 -5.13
N GLY A 12 11.95 -6.07 -3.88
CA GLY A 12 11.49 -5.27 -2.73
C GLY A 12 11.98 -3.82 -2.81
N ALA A 13 13.24 -3.59 -3.21
CA ALA A 13 13.77 -2.25 -3.40
C ALA A 13 13.11 -1.50 -4.56
N LEU A 14 12.81 -2.20 -5.67
CA LEU A 14 12.07 -1.64 -6.81
C LEU A 14 10.65 -1.23 -6.42
N LEU A 15 9.94 -2.10 -5.69
CA LEU A 15 8.59 -1.81 -5.19
C LEU A 15 8.62 -0.68 -4.17
N GLY A 16 9.64 -0.59 -3.32
CA GLY A 16 9.89 0.56 -2.46
C GLY A 16 10.10 1.85 -3.26
N CYS A 17 10.82 1.80 -4.39
CA CYS A 17 10.91 2.94 -5.31
C CYS A 17 9.53 3.29 -5.90
N ALA A 18 8.74 2.30 -6.33
CA ALA A 18 7.40 2.52 -6.87
C ALA A 18 6.46 3.18 -5.84
N HIS A 19 6.54 2.73 -4.59
CA HIS A 19 5.82 3.30 -3.45
C HIS A 19 6.11 4.80 -3.30
N GLU A 20 7.39 5.16 -3.19
CA GLU A 20 7.82 6.55 -3.05
C GLU A 20 7.58 7.38 -4.33
N CYS A 21 7.61 6.75 -5.51
CA CYS A 21 7.20 7.33 -6.78
C CYS A 21 5.72 7.71 -6.77
N GLY A 22 4.85 6.91 -6.17
CA GLY A 22 3.43 7.24 -6.04
C GLY A 22 3.20 8.49 -5.20
N HIS A 23 3.83 8.56 -4.02
CA HIS A 23 3.85 9.76 -3.19
C HIS A 23 4.37 11.00 -3.94
N SER A 24 5.49 10.83 -4.65
CA SER A 24 6.12 11.92 -5.40
C SER A 24 5.25 12.38 -6.56
N SER A 25 4.62 11.45 -7.27
CA SER A 25 3.71 11.74 -8.39
C SER A 25 2.50 12.53 -7.92
N PHE A 26 1.90 12.16 -6.79
CA PHE A 26 0.78 12.91 -6.22
C PHE A 26 1.19 14.35 -5.86
N ASN A 27 2.32 14.52 -5.16
CA ASN A 27 2.84 15.83 -4.77
C ASN A 27 3.19 16.74 -5.96
N ARG A 28 3.59 16.14 -7.08
CA ARG A 28 3.96 16.85 -8.32
C ARG A 28 2.78 17.05 -9.28
N GLY A 29 1.72 16.26 -9.13
CA GLY A 29 0.52 16.32 -9.96
C GLY A 29 -0.42 17.47 -9.60
N MET A 30 -0.12 18.20 -8.53
CA MET A 30 -0.91 19.36 -8.10
C MET A 30 -0.53 20.63 -8.87
N ASP A 31 -1.54 21.38 -9.27
CA ASP A 31 -1.37 22.74 -9.80
C ASP A 31 -0.59 23.63 -8.81
N ALA A 32 0.42 24.35 -9.34
CA ALA A 32 1.26 25.25 -8.56
C ALA A 32 0.46 26.35 -7.84
N MET A 33 -0.71 26.75 -8.36
CA MET A 33 -1.61 27.71 -7.73
C MET A 33 -2.10 27.23 -6.35
N PHE A 34 -2.16 25.92 -6.12
CA PHE A 34 -2.60 25.32 -4.85
C PHE A 34 -1.44 24.85 -3.97
N ALA A 35 -0.20 25.25 -4.26
CA ALA A 35 0.98 24.87 -3.48
C ALA A 35 0.86 25.15 -1.97
N TRP A 36 0.09 26.16 -1.59
CA TRP A 36 -0.16 26.53 -0.20
C TRP A 36 -1.08 25.54 0.54
N ALA A 37 -1.89 24.74 -0.16
CA ALA A 37 -2.82 23.77 0.43
C ALA A 37 -2.17 22.41 0.75
N LYS A 38 -0.87 22.22 0.46
CA LYS A 38 -0.11 20.99 0.75
C LYS A 38 -0.22 20.48 2.19
N PRO A 39 -0.23 21.32 3.24
CA PRO A 39 -0.38 20.83 4.61
C PRO A 39 -1.72 20.14 4.89
N SER A 40 -2.74 20.36 4.05
CA SER A 40 -4.10 19.83 4.24
C SER A 40 -4.31 18.45 3.60
N ILE A 41 -3.26 17.81 3.07
CA ILE A 41 -3.40 16.49 2.46
C ILE A 41 -3.80 15.45 3.51
N SER A 42 -4.82 14.68 3.20
CA SER A 42 -5.11 13.42 3.89
C SER A 42 -3.97 12.42 3.71
N TYR A 43 -3.36 11.98 4.81
CA TYR A 43 -2.34 10.92 4.79
C TYR A 43 -2.85 9.64 4.12
N ALA A 44 -4.13 9.31 4.29
CA ALA A 44 -4.74 8.15 3.64
C ALA A 44 -4.82 8.32 2.12
N LEU A 45 -5.21 9.50 1.62
CA LEU A 45 -5.20 9.77 0.18
C LEU A 45 -3.77 9.77 -0.37
N HIS A 46 -2.80 10.24 0.41
CA HIS A 46 -1.39 10.24 0.02
C HIS A 46 -0.81 8.83 -0.07
N GLU A 47 -1.10 7.99 0.92
CA GLU A 47 -0.76 6.56 0.93
C GLU A 47 -1.50 5.77 -0.16
N SER A 48 -2.71 6.18 -0.54
CA SER A 48 -3.41 5.49 -1.63
C SER A 48 -2.66 5.58 -2.95
N GLN A 49 -1.95 6.69 -3.18
CA GLN A 49 -1.14 6.87 -4.38
C GLN A 49 0.12 6.00 -4.33
N SER A 50 0.80 5.91 -3.19
CA SER A 50 1.96 5.01 -3.06
C SER A 50 1.56 3.55 -3.25
N ARG A 51 0.49 3.11 -2.60
CA ARG A 51 -0.01 1.73 -2.69
C ARG A 51 -0.55 1.37 -4.06
N LEU A 52 -1.22 2.29 -4.76
CA LEU A 52 -1.69 2.07 -6.13
C LEU A 52 -0.51 1.73 -7.06
N TRP A 53 0.54 2.53 -7.04
CA TRP A 53 1.72 2.30 -7.90
C TRP A 53 2.57 1.11 -7.44
N GLU A 54 2.72 0.89 -6.13
CA GLU A 54 3.45 -0.25 -5.60
C GLU A 54 2.74 -1.58 -5.92
N ASN A 55 1.46 -1.68 -5.59
CA ASN A 55 0.76 -2.95 -5.50
C ASN A 55 -0.10 -3.22 -6.75
N MET A 56 -1.06 -2.35 -7.04
CA MET A 56 -2.00 -2.54 -8.14
C MET A 56 -1.31 -2.44 -9.50
N VAL A 57 -0.23 -1.67 -9.61
CA VAL A 57 0.63 -1.61 -10.80
C VAL A 57 1.88 -2.48 -10.61
N GLY A 58 2.76 -2.15 -9.67
CA GLY A 58 4.09 -2.76 -9.54
C GLY A 58 4.11 -4.24 -9.17
N ARG A 59 3.06 -4.79 -8.54
CA ARG A 59 2.92 -6.23 -8.27
C ARG A 59 1.93 -6.93 -9.21
N SER A 60 1.49 -6.27 -10.28
CA SER A 60 0.53 -6.82 -11.22
C SER A 60 1.19 -7.65 -12.31
N ARG A 61 0.44 -8.60 -12.88
CA ARG A 61 0.89 -9.40 -14.02
C ARG A 61 1.14 -8.55 -15.27
N PRO A 62 0.27 -7.58 -15.64
CA PRO A 62 0.53 -6.68 -16.76
C PRO A 62 1.87 -5.95 -16.65
N PHE A 63 2.18 -5.33 -15.50
CA PHE A 63 3.43 -4.61 -15.32
C PHE A 63 4.66 -5.49 -15.59
N TRP A 64 4.65 -6.71 -15.06
CA TRP A 64 5.76 -7.62 -15.24
C TRP A 64 5.80 -8.27 -16.63
N ASN A 65 4.70 -8.35 -17.39
CA ASN A 65 4.77 -8.78 -18.79
C ASN A 65 5.77 -7.93 -19.60
N PHE A 66 5.86 -6.63 -19.29
CA PHE A 66 6.83 -5.72 -19.91
C PHE A 66 8.20 -5.77 -19.22
N PHE A 67 8.24 -5.62 -17.89
CA PHE A 67 9.50 -5.41 -17.17
C PHE A 67 10.27 -6.69 -16.85
N TYR A 68 9.65 -7.86 -16.95
CA TYR A 68 10.34 -9.12 -16.66
C TYR A 68 11.43 -9.46 -17.68
N PRO A 69 11.21 -9.33 -19.01
CA PRO A 69 12.30 -9.41 -19.98
C PRO A 69 13.44 -8.41 -19.71
N GLU A 70 13.12 -7.17 -19.29
CA GLU A 70 14.13 -6.17 -18.93
C GLU A 70 14.93 -6.59 -17.68
N LEU A 71 14.26 -7.18 -16.69
CA LEU A 71 14.91 -7.74 -15.50
C LEU A 71 15.91 -8.83 -15.90
N GLN A 72 15.54 -9.74 -16.80
CA GLN A 72 16.43 -10.82 -17.28
C GLN A 72 17.64 -10.30 -18.05
N LYS A 73 17.52 -9.15 -18.74
CA LYS A 73 18.67 -8.50 -19.39
C LYS A 73 19.68 -7.96 -18.39
N VAL A 74 19.23 -7.52 -17.22
CA VAL A 74 20.10 -6.99 -16.15
C VAL A 74 20.71 -8.12 -15.32
N PHE A 75 19.94 -9.17 -15.03
CA PHE A 75 20.36 -10.32 -14.25
C PHE A 75 20.47 -11.56 -15.14
N HIS A 76 21.62 -11.72 -15.80
CA HIS A 76 21.85 -12.76 -16.83
C HIS A 76 21.65 -14.20 -16.33
N ASP A 77 21.85 -14.46 -15.03
CA ASP A 77 21.66 -15.78 -14.41
C ASP A 77 20.22 -16.00 -13.88
N PHE A 78 19.28 -15.10 -14.19
CA PHE A 78 17.91 -15.17 -13.71
C PHE A 78 17.04 -16.11 -14.56
N THR A 79 17.07 -17.41 -14.21
CA THR A 79 16.42 -18.50 -14.97
C THR A 79 15.04 -18.91 -14.42
N VAL A 80 14.47 -18.16 -13.48
CA VAL A 80 13.13 -18.44 -12.92
C VAL A 80 12.09 -18.34 -14.05
N SER A 81 10.95 -19.02 -13.94
CA SER A 81 9.85 -18.79 -14.90
C SER A 81 9.12 -17.48 -14.56
N PHE A 82 8.42 -16.88 -15.54
CA PHE A 82 7.60 -15.71 -15.27
C PHE A 82 6.53 -15.97 -14.20
N ASP A 83 5.87 -17.13 -14.27
CA ASP A 83 4.82 -17.50 -13.32
C ASP A 83 5.37 -17.70 -11.91
N ASP A 84 6.51 -18.37 -11.75
CA ASP A 84 7.13 -18.56 -10.43
C ASP A 84 7.62 -17.24 -9.86
N PHE A 85 8.14 -16.36 -10.71
CA PHE A 85 8.51 -15.01 -10.32
C PHE A 85 7.28 -14.21 -9.83
N TYR A 86 6.19 -14.21 -10.61
CA TYR A 86 4.95 -13.51 -10.24
C TYR A 86 4.37 -14.03 -8.93
N ARG A 87 4.42 -15.35 -8.70
CA ARG A 87 4.05 -15.96 -7.41
C ARG A 87 4.97 -15.49 -6.28
N ALA A 88 6.29 -15.50 -6.49
CA ALA A 88 7.27 -15.16 -5.46
C ALA A 88 7.11 -13.73 -4.94
N ILE A 89 6.87 -12.76 -5.83
CA ILE A 89 6.70 -11.34 -5.45
C ILE A 89 5.36 -11.05 -4.75
N ASN A 90 4.42 -12.01 -4.79
CA ASN A 90 3.10 -11.97 -4.15
C ASN A 90 2.95 -13.08 -3.09
N THR A 91 4.07 -13.44 -2.43
CA THR A 91 4.05 -14.41 -1.33
C THR A 91 3.32 -13.83 -0.12
N VAL A 92 2.41 -14.61 0.47
CA VAL A 92 1.67 -14.27 1.70
C VAL A 92 2.27 -15.05 2.85
N LYS A 93 2.63 -14.36 3.94
CA LYS A 93 3.20 -14.99 5.12
C LYS A 93 2.90 -14.17 6.37
N ARG A 94 2.39 -14.86 7.39
CA ARG A 94 2.34 -14.32 8.77
C ARG A 94 3.74 -13.90 9.20
N SER A 95 3.90 -12.64 9.56
CA SER A 95 5.19 -12.06 9.90
C SER A 95 5.06 -11.08 11.06
N LEU A 96 6.18 -10.67 11.65
CA LEU A 96 6.21 -9.77 12.81
C LEU A 96 6.29 -8.29 12.41
N ILE A 97 6.99 -8.00 11.32
CA ILE A 97 7.41 -6.65 10.94
C ILE A 97 6.43 -6.05 9.93
N ARG A 98 5.69 -5.03 10.35
CA ARG A 98 4.64 -4.40 9.53
C ARG A 98 5.14 -3.89 8.18
N VAL A 99 6.30 -3.23 8.15
CA VAL A 99 6.84 -2.62 6.91
C VAL A 99 7.24 -3.65 5.85
N ASP A 100 7.44 -4.90 6.27
CA ASP A 100 7.81 -6.02 5.39
C ASP A 100 6.62 -6.98 5.13
N ALA A 101 5.43 -6.69 5.67
CA ALA A 101 4.25 -7.54 5.54
C ALA A 101 3.67 -7.51 4.11
N ASP A 102 3.05 -8.62 3.71
CA ASP A 102 2.43 -8.78 2.39
C ASP A 102 1.07 -8.05 2.29
N GLU A 103 0.53 -7.92 1.07
CA GLU A 103 -0.72 -7.18 0.84
C GLU A 103 -1.91 -7.73 1.63
N VAL A 104 -1.93 -9.03 1.95
CA VAL A 104 -3.04 -9.68 2.65
C VAL A 104 -2.94 -9.47 4.15
N THR A 105 -1.75 -9.60 4.72
CA THR A 105 -1.54 -9.54 6.18
C THR A 105 -1.28 -8.12 6.70
N TYR A 106 -0.83 -7.18 5.86
CA TYR A 106 -0.46 -5.82 6.26
C TYR A 106 -1.54 -5.09 7.07
N ASN A 107 -2.80 -5.14 6.63
CA ASN A 107 -3.90 -4.44 7.31
C ASN A 107 -4.18 -5.00 8.72
N LEU A 108 -3.83 -6.26 9.00
CA LEU A 108 -3.96 -6.85 10.35
C LEU A 108 -2.96 -6.21 11.32
N HIS A 109 -1.75 -5.88 10.86
CA HIS A 109 -0.79 -5.13 11.67
C HIS A 109 -1.32 -3.73 12.04
N ILE A 110 -2.10 -3.11 11.14
CA ILE A 110 -2.76 -1.82 11.41
C ILE A 110 -3.86 -1.99 12.46
N MET A 111 -4.67 -3.05 12.37
CA MET A 111 -5.71 -3.35 13.36
C MET A 111 -5.15 -3.52 14.77
N VAL A 112 -4.04 -4.26 14.91
CA VAL A 112 -3.34 -4.41 16.20
C VAL A 112 -3.02 -3.05 16.82
N ARG A 113 -2.42 -2.14 16.04
CA ARG A 113 -2.03 -0.81 16.55
C ARG A 113 -3.24 0.06 16.86
N PHE A 114 -4.25 0.02 16.00
CA PHE A 114 -5.47 0.80 16.19
C PHE A 114 -6.23 0.41 17.45
N GLU A 115 -6.41 -0.89 17.71
CA GLU A 115 -7.09 -1.35 18.94
C GLU A 115 -6.29 -1.01 20.20
N LEU A 116 -4.97 -1.15 20.16
CA LEU A 116 -4.10 -0.76 21.28
C LEU A 116 -4.16 0.76 21.53
N GLU A 117 -4.17 1.58 20.47
CA GLU A 117 -4.35 3.03 20.60
C GLU A 117 -5.71 3.39 21.22
N LEU A 118 -6.79 2.74 20.80
CA LEU A 118 -8.12 2.94 21.41
C LEU A 118 -8.11 2.58 22.89
N ALA A 119 -7.54 1.44 23.27
CA ALA A 119 -7.48 1.01 24.66
C ALA A 119 -6.63 1.96 25.53
N LEU A 120 -5.50 2.44 25.00
CA LEU A 120 -4.65 3.43 25.67
C LEU A 120 -5.39 4.77 25.87
N LEU A 121 -6.04 5.28 24.82
CA LEU A 121 -6.76 6.56 24.86
C LEU A 121 -8.04 6.48 25.72
N GLY A 122 -8.69 5.33 25.74
CA GLY A 122 -9.85 5.04 26.59
C GLY A 122 -9.50 4.80 28.06
N GLY A 123 -8.22 4.65 28.40
CA GLY A 123 -7.76 4.35 29.75
C GLY A 123 -7.99 2.89 30.17
N GLU A 124 -8.29 2.01 29.23
CA GLU A 124 -8.49 0.57 29.43
C GLU A 124 -7.15 -0.18 29.49
N LEU A 125 -6.10 0.38 28.87
CA LEU A 125 -4.74 -0.17 28.86
C LEU A 125 -3.74 0.85 29.43
N LEU A 126 -2.86 0.39 30.31
CA LEU A 126 -1.74 1.21 30.79
C LEU A 126 -0.50 0.99 29.91
N VAL A 127 0.29 2.04 29.71
CA VAL A 127 1.51 2.00 28.88
C VAL A 127 2.48 0.90 29.30
N LYS A 128 2.61 0.64 30.62
CA LYS A 128 3.50 -0.41 31.14
C LYS A 128 3.10 -1.84 30.72
N ASP A 129 1.83 -2.05 30.38
CA ASP A 129 1.25 -3.34 30.03
C ASP A 129 1.17 -3.51 28.50
N LEU A 130 1.56 -2.48 27.73
CA LEU A 130 1.54 -2.46 26.28
C LEU A 130 2.38 -3.57 25.61
N PRO A 131 3.56 -3.98 26.11
CA PRO A 131 4.31 -5.10 25.52
C PRO A 131 3.53 -6.43 25.56
N GLU A 132 2.85 -6.72 26.67
CA GLU A 132 2.06 -7.94 26.81
C GLU A 132 0.81 -7.90 25.92
N ALA A 133 0.05 -6.80 25.97
CA ALA A 133 -1.13 -6.59 25.13
C ALA A 133 -0.80 -6.64 23.64
N TRP A 134 0.38 -6.13 23.24
CA TRP A 134 0.87 -6.26 21.86
C TRP A 134 1.02 -7.71 21.43
N ASN A 135 1.68 -8.53 22.26
CA ASN A 135 1.94 -9.94 21.94
C ASN A 135 0.64 -10.73 21.83
N GLU A 136 -0.32 -10.47 22.74
CA GLU A 136 -1.66 -11.06 22.68
C GLU A 136 -2.38 -10.69 21.38
N LYS A 137 -2.39 -9.41 21.01
CA LYS A 137 -3.04 -8.94 19.78
C LYS A 137 -2.36 -9.47 18.52
N MET A 138 -1.03 -9.57 18.50
CA MET A 138 -0.31 -10.18 17.38
C MET A 138 -0.63 -11.68 17.23
N LEU A 139 -0.77 -12.41 18.35
CA LEU A 139 -1.23 -13.81 18.33
C LEU A 139 -2.67 -13.92 17.84
N GLU A 140 -3.57 -13.07 18.32
CA GLU A 140 -4.98 -13.05 17.92
C GLU A 140 -5.14 -12.81 16.41
N TYR A 141 -4.51 -11.76 15.88
CA TYR A 141 -4.69 -11.32 14.51
C TYR A 141 -3.82 -12.11 13.50
N LEU A 142 -2.57 -12.39 13.85
CA LEU A 142 -1.57 -12.92 12.91
C LEU A 142 -1.08 -14.31 13.30
N GLY A 143 -1.40 -14.83 14.48
CA GLY A 143 -0.94 -16.14 14.95
C GLY A 143 0.56 -16.21 15.24
N VAL A 144 1.22 -15.07 15.44
CA VAL A 144 2.66 -14.97 15.74
C VAL A 144 2.88 -13.93 16.84
N ALA A 145 3.89 -14.13 17.68
CA ALA A 145 4.32 -13.15 18.67
C ALA A 145 5.84 -12.96 18.61
N PRO A 146 6.35 -11.75 18.88
CA PRO A 146 7.78 -11.48 18.93
C PRO A 146 8.40 -12.04 20.23
N GLU A 147 9.64 -12.52 20.14
CA GLU A 147 10.41 -12.96 21.33
C GLU A 147 11.00 -11.79 22.13
N LYS A 148 11.12 -10.62 21.49
CA LYS A 148 11.71 -9.40 22.06
C LYS A 148 10.93 -8.17 21.64
N ASP A 149 10.85 -7.18 22.51
CA ASP A 149 10.10 -5.94 22.27
C ASP A 149 10.59 -5.15 21.05
N ALA A 150 11.88 -5.29 20.70
CA ALA A 150 12.48 -4.67 19.51
C ALA A 150 11.81 -5.10 18.19
N ASP A 151 11.34 -6.33 18.10
CA ASP A 151 10.57 -6.84 16.95
C ASP A 151 9.05 -6.79 17.23
N GLY A 152 8.67 -6.33 18.42
CA GLY A 152 7.30 -6.20 18.91
C GLY A 152 6.87 -4.75 19.00
N VAL A 153 6.43 -4.35 20.19
CA VAL A 153 5.88 -3.02 20.49
C VAL A 153 6.82 -1.86 20.12
N LEU A 154 8.14 -2.07 20.05
CA LEU A 154 9.13 -1.06 19.70
C LEU A 154 9.51 -1.04 18.22
N GLN A 155 8.87 -1.86 17.37
CA GLN A 155 9.26 -1.98 15.95
C GLN A 155 9.00 -0.71 15.13
N ASP A 156 8.08 0.15 15.58
CA ASP A 156 7.65 1.36 14.89
C ASP A 156 7.96 2.62 15.69
N VAL A 157 8.36 3.68 14.99
CA VAL A 157 8.73 4.96 15.60
C VAL A 157 7.53 5.84 15.96
N HIS A 158 6.35 5.58 15.41
CA HIS A 158 5.17 6.47 15.44
C HIS A 158 4.82 6.96 16.84
N TRP A 159 4.63 6.05 17.80
CA TRP A 159 4.26 6.41 19.17
C TRP A 159 5.35 7.23 19.87
N SER A 160 6.63 6.90 19.66
CA SER A 160 7.74 7.70 20.20
C SER A 160 7.81 9.10 19.58
N GLY A 161 7.34 9.27 18.35
CA GLY A 161 7.21 10.55 17.65
C GLY A 161 5.89 11.29 17.92
N GLY A 162 5.03 10.77 18.79
CA GLY A 162 3.73 11.37 19.11
C GLY A 162 2.64 11.18 18.06
N ALA A 163 2.86 10.34 17.05
CA ALA A 163 1.91 10.07 15.97
C ALA A 163 0.86 9.02 16.39
N LEU A 164 -0.01 9.37 17.33
CA LEU A 164 -1.18 8.58 17.72
C LEU A 164 -2.33 8.75 16.70
N ALA A 165 -3.16 7.72 16.53
CA ALA A 165 -4.23 7.66 15.52
C ALA A 165 -3.75 7.79 14.06
N TYR A 166 -2.44 7.61 13.84
CA TYR A 166 -1.83 7.71 12.51
C TYR A 166 -1.98 6.42 11.72
N PHE A 167 -1.79 5.25 12.36
CA PHE A 167 -1.79 3.96 11.66
C PHE A 167 -3.03 3.64 10.82
N PRO A 168 -4.27 4.00 11.25
CA PRO A 168 -5.47 3.78 10.43
C PRO A 168 -5.38 4.39 9.03
N THR A 169 -4.60 5.46 8.86
CA THR A 169 -4.41 6.10 7.55
C THR A 169 -3.75 5.15 6.53
N TYR A 170 -2.90 4.21 6.97
CA TYR A 170 -2.30 3.23 6.08
C TYR A 170 -3.31 2.22 5.53
N ALA A 171 -4.22 1.73 6.39
CA ALA A 171 -5.28 0.81 5.96
C ALA A 171 -6.29 1.51 5.03
N LEU A 172 -6.68 2.75 5.38
CA LEU A 172 -7.51 3.59 4.50
C LEU A 172 -6.82 3.85 3.15
N GLY A 173 -5.51 4.06 3.14
CA GLY A 173 -4.72 4.18 1.92
C GLY A 173 -4.86 2.97 1.00
N ASN A 174 -4.77 1.75 1.54
CA ASN A 174 -5.00 0.52 0.77
C ASN A 174 -6.42 0.44 0.19
N PHE A 175 -7.44 0.84 0.96
CA PHE A 175 -8.83 0.81 0.51
C PHE A 175 -9.09 1.83 -0.60
N TYR A 176 -8.63 3.06 -0.41
CA TYR A 176 -8.72 4.11 -1.43
C TYR A 176 -7.93 3.74 -2.68
N ALA A 177 -6.74 3.13 -2.55
CA ALA A 177 -5.94 2.72 -3.70
C ALA A 177 -6.71 1.75 -4.60
N ALA A 178 -7.35 0.74 -3.99
CA ALA A 178 -8.13 -0.24 -4.73
C ALA A 178 -9.39 0.39 -5.36
N GLN A 179 -10.09 1.25 -4.64
CA GLN A 179 -11.30 1.91 -5.14
C GLN A 179 -10.99 2.88 -6.30
N ILE A 180 -9.91 3.65 -6.17
CA ILE A 180 -9.42 4.55 -7.24
C ILE A 180 -8.97 3.74 -8.45
N PHE A 181 -8.20 2.67 -8.25
CA PHE A 181 -7.69 1.86 -9.36
C PHE A 181 -8.81 1.12 -10.10
N ALA A 182 -9.82 0.61 -9.39
CA ALA A 182 -11.01 0.03 -10.00
C ALA A 182 -11.74 1.05 -10.89
N ALA A 183 -11.95 2.27 -10.39
CA ALA A 183 -12.55 3.34 -11.19
C ALA A 183 -11.70 3.73 -12.41
N ALA A 184 -10.36 3.73 -12.29
CA ALA A 184 -9.46 3.95 -13.42
C ALA A 184 -9.59 2.84 -14.47
N LYS A 185 -9.66 1.56 -14.06
CA LYS A 185 -9.87 0.43 -14.98
C LYS A 185 -11.19 0.55 -15.75
N ASP A 186 -12.24 1.04 -15.10
CA ASP A 186 -13.56 1.19 -15.74
C ASP A 186 -13.62 2.40 -16.68
N GLN A 187 -12.83 3.44 -16.43
CA GLN A 187 -12.89 4.72 -17.15
C GLN A 187 -11.81 4.87 -18.23
N ILE A 188 -10.73 4.09 -18.17
CA ILE A 188 -9.63 4.10 -19.12
C ILE A 188 -9.72 2.82 -19.95
N ALA A 189 -10.06 2.95 -21.23
CA ALA A 189 -10.07 1.83 -22.14
C ALA A 189 -8.68 1.17 -22.22
N ASP A 190 -8.66 -0.16 -22.21
CA ASP A 190 -7.45 -0.99 -22.41
C ASP A 190 -6.31 -0.67 -21.42
N LEU A 191 -6.65 -0.25 -20.20
CA LEU A 191 -5.65 0.18 -19.20
C LEU A 191 -4.62 -0.91 -18.89
N GLU A 192 -5.05 -2.17 -18.75
CA GLU A 192 -4.13 -3.27 -18.42
C GLU A 192 -3.23 -3.63 -19.61
N GLU A 193 -3.74 -3.52 -20.83
CA GLU A 193 -3.00 -3.67 -22.07
C GLU A 193 -1.91 -2.60 -22.20
N GLU A 194 -2.23 -1.34 -21.93
CA GLU A 194 -1.27 -0.22 -21.93
C GLU A 194 -0.15 -0.45 -20.89
N ILE A 195 -0.51 -0.88 -19.67
CA ILE A 195 0.47 -1.26 -18.65
C ILE A 195 1.35 -2.42 -19.13
N SER A 196 0.77 -3.40 -19.85
CA SER A 196 1.48 -4.59 -20.34
C SER A 196 2.53 -4.31 -21.42
N VAL A 197 2.45 -3.16 -22.06
CA VAL A 197 3.46 -2.66 -23.02
C VAL A 197 4.34 -1.56 -22.42
N GLY A 198 4.26 -1.35 -21.11
CA GLY A 198 5.07 -0.38 -20.37
C GLY A 198 4.57 1.07 -20.46
N ASN A 199 3.38 1.31 -21.02
CA ASN A 199 2.80 2.65 -21.08
C ASN A 199 1.97 2.95 -19.83
N LEU A 200 2.57 3.72 -18.91
CA LEU A 200 1.92 4.13 -17.66
C LEU A 200 1.29 5.53 -17.73
N CYS A 201 1.44 6.23 -18.86
CA CYS A 201 0.96 7.60 -19.03
C CYS A 201 -0.57 7.73 -18.89
N PRO A 202 -1.40 6.84 -19.50
CA PRO A 202 -2.86 6.96 -19.39
C PRO A 202 -3.34 6.96 -17.93
N LEU A 203 -2.79 6.06 -17.10
CA LEU A 203 -3.10 6.01 -15.68
C LEU A 203 -2.63 7.26 -14.95
N LEU A 204 -1.40 7.70 -15.19
CA LEU A 204 -0.85 8.88 -14.53
C LEU A 204 -1.64 10.15 -14.85
N ASP A 205 -2.02 10.34 -16.11
CA ASP A 205 -2.76 11.51 -16.56
C ASP A 205 -4.20 11.50 -16.02
N TRP A 206 -4.85 10.34 -15.98
CA TRP A 206 -6.15 10.19 -15.32
C TRP A 206 -6.05 10.49 -13.82
N LEU A 207 -5.02 9.99 -13.13
CA LEU A 207 -4.81 10.27 -11.71
C LEU A 207 -4.54 11.76 -11.46
N ARG A 208 -3.80 12.43 -12.34
CA ARG A 208 -3.58 13.89 -12.25
C ARG A 208 -4.88 14.66 -12.35
N GLU A 209 -5.69 14.34 -13.34
CA GLU A 209 -6.97 15.00 -13.57
C GLU A 209 -7.96 14.74 -12.44
N LYS A 210 -8.16 13.46 -12.07
CA LYS A 210 -9.23 13.06 -11.17
C LYS A 210 -8.85 13.16 -9.70
N VAL A 211 -7.58 12.95 -9.35
CA VAL A 211 -7.12 12.84 -7.96
C VAL A 211 -6.18 13.98 -7.59
N HIS A 212 -5.05 14.13 -8.29
CA HIS A 212 -3.93 14.94 -7.82
C HIS A 212 -4.26 16.43 -7.77
N ASN A 213 -5.00 16.94 -8.75
CA ASN A 213 -5.46 18.33 -8.77
C ASN A 213 -6.55 18.65 -7.74
N HIS A 214 -7.11 17.64 -7.06
CA HIS A 214 -8.25 17.81 -6.17
C HIS A 214 -8.00 17.39 -4.72
N GLY A 215 -7.02 16.52 -4.47
CA GLY A 215 -6.76 15.92 -3.16
C GLY A 215 -6.41 16.90 -2.03
N PHE A 216 -6.16 18.16 -2.37
CA PHE A 216 -5.80 19.25 -1.45
C PHE A 216 -6.93 20.24 -1.21
N LEU A 217 -7.98 20.17 -2.03
CA LEU A 217 -9.08 21.13 -2.08
C LEU A 217 -10.40 20.53 -1.57
N LYS A 218 -10.43 19.22 -1.35
CA LYS A 218 -11.64 18.46 -1.04
C LYS A 218 -11.37 17.47 0.06
N ASP A 219 -12.40 17.23 0.86
CA ASP A 219 -12.39 16.11 1.78
C ASP A 219 -12.26 14.80 1.02
N THR A 220 -11.43 13.90 1.53
CA THR A 220 -11.09 12.64 0.84
C THR A 220 -12.34 11.80 0.55
N PRO A 221 -13.29 11.59 1.48
CA PRO A 221 -14.52 10.85 1.19
C PRO A 221 -15.31 11.42 0.00
N ASP A 222 -15.52 12.73 -0.05
CA ASP A 222 -16.24 13.39 -1.15
C ASP A 222 -15.52 13.25 -2.48
N LEU A 223 -14.18 13.33 -2.46
CA LEU A 223 -13.37 13.13 -3.65
C LEU A 223 -13.50 11.69 -4.17
N ILE A 224 -13.40 10.70 -3.28
CA ILE A 224 -13.56 9.28 -3.62
C ILE A 224 -14.95 9.03 -4.20
N LEU A 225 -16.01 9.47 -3.53
CA LEU A 225 -17.38 9.37 -4.04
C LEU A 225 -17.53 10.00 -5.42
N LYS A 226 -16.95 11.19 -5.64
CA LYS A 226 -17.02 11.87 -6.93
C LYS A 226 -16.32 11.10 -8.05
N ILE A 227 -15.17 10.49 -7.78
CA ILE A 227 -14.36 9.81 -8.81
C ILE A 227 -14.93 8.43 -9.12
N THR A 228 -15.34 7.69 -8.08
CA THR A 228 -15.68 6.27 -8.20
C THR A 228 -17.19 6.02 -8.21
N GLY A 229 -18.01 7.02 -7.87
CA GLY A 229 -19.47 6.89 -7.78
C GLY A 229 -19.96 6.12 -6.55
N GLU A 230 -19.06 5.70 -5.65
CA GLU A 230 -19.37 4.93 -4.44
C GLU A 230 -18.69 5.56 -3.22
N GLU A 231 -19.33 5.49 -2.06
CA GLU A 231 -18.72 5.92 -0.79
C GLU A 231 -17.43 5.13 -0.49
N PRO A 232 -16.48 5.70 0.27
CA PRO A 232 -15.35 4.97 0.84
C PRO A 232 -15.73 3.62 1.44
N SER A 233 -15.16 2.54 0.92
CA SER A 233 -15.34 1.21 1.52
C SER A 233 -14.15 0.29 1.28
N ALA A 234 -14.07 -0.80 2.06
CA ALA A 234 -13.08 -1.85 1.85
C ALA A 234 -13.45 -2.83 0.71
N LYS A 235 -14.61 -2.67 0.06
CA LYS A 235 -15.16 -3.63 -0.91
C LYS A 235 -14.22 -3.84 -2.09
N ALA A 236 -13.80 -2.77 -2.75
CA ALA A 236 -12.90 -2.84 -3.90
C ALA A 236 -11.55 -3.50 -3.54
N TRP A 237 -11.04 -3.25 -2.34
CA TRP A 237 -9.81 -3.89 -1.85
C TRP A 237 -10.01 -5.39 -1.59
N LEU A 238 -11.12 -5.77 -0.96
CA LEU A 238 -11.45 -7.18 -0.74
C LEU A 238 -11.62 -7.94 -2.06
N ASP A 239 -12.27 -7.33 -3.04
CA ASP A 239 -12.48 -7.93 -4.35
C ASP A 239 -11.14 -8.09 -5.11
N TYR A 240 -10.29 -7.05 -5.10
CA TYR A 240 -8.93 -7.10 -5.64
C TYR A 240 -8.09 -8.22 -5.01
N ILE A 241 -8.04 -8.29 -3.67
CA ILE A 241 -7.27 -9.31 -2.96
C ILE A 241 -7.82 -10.71 -3.25
N ARG A 242 -9.14 -10.91 -3.17
CA ARG A 242 -9.76 -12.21 -3.45
C ARG A 242 -9.43 -12.68 -4.87
N GLN A 243 -9.66 -11.82 -5.88
CA GLN A 243 -9.39 -12.18 -7.27
C GLN A 243 -7.91 -12.54 -7.47
N LYS A 244 -7.00 -11.65 -7.08
CA LYS A 244 -5.56 -11.81 -7.30
C LYS A 244 -5.00 -13.05 -6.59
N TYR A 245 -5.37 -13.24 -5.32
CA TYR A 245 -4.78 -14.30 -4.50
C TYR A 245 -5.47 -15.66 -4.73
N SER A 246 -6.76 -15.71 -5.10
CA SER A 246 -7.38 -16.96 -5.59
C SER A 246 -6.69 -17.46 -6.87
N GLU A 247 -6.31 -16.58 -7.80
CA GLU A 247 -5.56 -16.97 -9.00
C GLU A 247 -4.15 -17.50 -8.64
N ILE A 248 -3.40 -16.77 -7.83
CA ILE A 248 -2.01 -17.11 -7.47
C ILE A 248 -1.94 -18.45 -6.73
N TYR A 249 -2.81 -18.64 -5.72
CA TYR A 249 -2.80 -19.78 -4.80
C TYR A 249 -3.76 -20.91 -5.19
N LYS A 250 -4.58 -20.73 -6.24
CA LYS A 250 -5.57 -21.71 -6.71
C LYS A 250 -6.56 -22.12 -5.60
N LEU A 251 -7.12 -21.11 -4.91
CA LEU A 251 -8.08 -21.26 -3.81
C LEU A 251 -9.52 -21.34 -4.29
#